data_AF-A0A9D2ZWN9-F1
#
_entry.id   AF-A0A9D2ZWN9-F1
#
_cell.length_a   1.000
_cell.length_b   1.000
_cell.length_c   1.000
_cell.angle_alpha   90.00
_cell.angle_beta   90.00
_cell.angle_gamma   90.00
#
_symmetry.space_group_name_H-M   'P 1'
#
loop_
_entity.id
_entity.type
_entity.pdbx_description
1 polymer ?
#
loop_
_entity_poly.entity_id
_entity_poly.type
_entity_poly.pdbx_seq_one_letter_code
_entity_poly.pdbx_strand_id
1 'polypeptide(L)' 'MTSLFLSGDPKADALLAEDRFALLVGMLLDQQVIMESAFAGPAKLAERLGKLDVDEIAEMNPDDFLDI' A
#
# COMPACT_ATOMS: atom_id res chain seq x y z
N MET A 1 2.67 13.84 14.10
CA MET A 1 2.41 13.01 12.90
C MET A 1 1.15 13.52 12.23
N THR A 2 1.13 13.57 10.91
CA THR A 2 -0.03 14.09 10.14
C THR A 2 -1.02 12.96 9.94
N SER A 3 -2.29 13.15 10.31
CA SER A 3 -3.33 12.16 10.04
C SER A 3 -3.79 12.21 8.59
N LEU A 4 -3.97 11.05 7.96
CA LEU A 4 -4.57 10.88 6.64
C LEU A 4 -5.91 10.15 6.77
N PHE A 5 -6.82 10.38 5.82
CA PHE A 5 -8.17 9.79 5.79
C PHE A 5 -8.55 9.49 4.34
N LEU A 6 -7.74 8.67 3.66
CA LEU A 6 -7.85 8.44 2.22
C LEU A 6 -8.54 7.12 1.90
N SER A 7 -8.31 6.09 2.71
CA SER A 7 -8.88 4.75 2.55
C SER A 7 -10.19 4.55 3.32
N GLY A 8 -10.40 5.34 4.39
CA GLY A 8 -11.53 5.15 5.31
C GLY A 8 -11.34 3.98 6.29
N ASP A 9 -10.25 3.22 6.18
CA ASP A 9 -9.84 2.21 7.14
C ASP A 9 -8.75 2.78 8.08
N PRO A 10 -8.98 2.79 9.41
CA PRO A 10 -8.03 3.38 10.35
C PRO A 10 -6.62 2.78 10.33
N LYS A 11 -6.46 1.50 9.99
CA LYS A 11 -5.14 0.86 9.93
C LYS A 11 -4.41 1.23 8.65
N ALA A 12 -5.11 1.20 7.51
CA ALA A 12 -4.53 1.62 6.24
C ALA A 12 -4.17 3.11 6.27
N ASP A 13 -5.05 3.97 6.81
CA ASP A 13 -4.78 5.39 6.95
C ASP A 13 -3.61 5.70 7.91
N ALA A 14 -3.43 4.91 8.97
CA ALA A 14 -2.24 5.00 9.83
C ALA A 14 -0.95 4.61 9.08
N LEU A 15 -0.98 3.53 8.30
CA LEU A 15 0.16 3.11 7.49
C LEU A 15 0.54 4.19 6.47
N LEU A 16 -0.43 4.77 5.76
CA LEU A 16 -0.19 5.85 4.79
C LEU A 16 0.42 7.10 5.45
N ALA A 17 0.05 7.39 6.70
CA ALA A 17 0.55 8.53 7.45
C ALA A 17 2.00 8.34 7.93
N GLU A 18 2.40 7.09 8.20
CA GLU A 18 3.70 6.73 8.77
C GLU A 18 4.73 6.34 7.69
N ASP A 19 4.28 5.78 6.57
CA ASP A 19 5.13 5.26 5.50
C ASP A 19 4.90 5.99 4.17
N ARG A 20 5.94 6.68 3.70
CA ARG A 20 5.92 7.41 2.42
C ARG A 20 5.86 6.49 1.21
N PHE A 21 6.45 5.31 1.30
CA PHE A 21 6.36 4.31 0.23
C PHE A 21 4.94 3.79 0.11
N ALA A 22 4.27 3.49 1.24
CA ALA A 22 2.85 3.14 1.24
C ALA A 22 1.99 4.22 0.57
N LEU A 23 2.22 5.50 0.89
CA LEU A 23 1.50 6.61 0.25
C LEU A 23 1.72 6.66 -1.27
N LEU A 24 2.97 6.49 -1.74
CA LEU A 24 3.29 6.47 -3.17
C LEU A 24 2.65 5.28 -3.89
N VAL A 25 2.63 4.10 -3.28
CA VAL A 25 1.94 2.92 -3.83
C VAL A 25 0.43 3.19 -3.92
N GLY A 26 -0.17 3.80 -2.89
CA GLY A 26 -1.58 4.21 -2.94
C GLY A 26 -1.88 5.16 -4.11
N MET A 27 -1.03 6.16 -4.34
CA MET A 27 -1.15 7.08 -5.49
C MET A 27 -0.97 6.36 -6.84
N LEU A 28 -0.06 5.39 -6.92
CA LEU A 28 0.15 4.59 -8.13
C LEU A 28 -1.09 3.74 -8.47
N LEU A 29 -1.74 3.18 -7.46
CA LEU A 29 -2.92 2.31 -7.59
C LEU A 29 -4.22 3.06 -7.89
N ASP A 30 -4.25 4.39 -7.75
CA ASP A 30 -5.43 5.23 -8.00
C ASP A 30 -5.69 5.37 -9.52
N GLN A 31 -6.09 4.26 -10.15
CA GLN A 31 -6.29 4.12 -11.59
C GLN A 31 -7.65 3.51 -11.89
N GLN A 32 -8.62 4.33 -12.32
CA GLN A 32 -9.96 3.87 -12.75
C GLN A 32 -10.71 2.99 -11.73
N VAL A 33 -10.36 3.10 -10.44
CA VAL A 33 -11.05 2.46 -9.30
C VAL A 33 -11.48 3.55 -8.30
N ILE A 34 -12.24 3.18 -7.28
CA ILE A 34 -12.56 4.12 -6.19
C ILE A 34 -11.30 4.44 -5.38
N MET A 35 -11.13 5.72 -5.06
CA MET A 35 -9.96 6.25 -4.34
C MET A 35 -9.71 5.46 -3.05
N GLU A 36 -10.76 5.19 -2.27
CA GLU A 36 -10.66 4.49 -0.99
C GLU A 36 -10.07 3.08 -1.16
N SER A 37 -10.42 2.38 -2.25
CA SER A 37 -9.88 1.06 -2.55
C SER A 37 -8.41 1.11 -2.98
N ALA A 38 -8.02 2.14 -3.73
CA ALA A 38 -6.62 2.34 -4.12
C ALA A 38 -5.73 2.60 -2.90
N PHE A 39 -6.16 3.51 -2.01
CA PHE A 39 -5.42 3.84 -0.79
C PHE A 39 -5.49 2.76 0.30
N ALA A 40 -6.46 1.83 0.24
CA ALA A 40 -6.43 0.60 1.04
C ALA A 40 -5.44 -0.46 0.49
N GLY A 41 -4.99 -0.33 -0.76
CA GLY A 41 -4.11 -1.28 -1.45
C GLY A 41 -2.78 -1.56 -0.73
N PRO A 42 -2.03 -0.54 -0.28
CA PRO A 42 -0.76 -0.73 0.42
C PRO A 42 -0.88 -1.60 1.69
N ALA A 43 -1.95 -1.44 2.46
CA ALA A 43 -2.19 -2.24 3.66
C ALA A 43 -2.46 -3.72 3.32
N LYS A 44 -3.20 -3.99 2.23
CA LYS A 44 -3.43 -5.36 1.74
C LYS A 44 -2.14 -6.01 1.25
N LEU A 45 -1.29 -5.25 0.56
CA LEU A 45 0.04 -5.72 0.14
C LEU A 45 0.91 -6.05 1.36
N ALA A 46 0.94 -5.17 2.36
CA ALA A 46 1.66 -5.39 3.60
C ALA A 46 1.18 -6.65 4.35
N GLU A 47 -0.12 -6.93 4.34
CA GLU A 47 -0.69 -8.15 4.94
C GLU A 47 -0.23 -9.43 4.22
N ARG A 48 -0.20 -9.42 2.89
CA ARG A 48 0.24 -10.57 2.06
C ARG A 48 1.73 -10.82 2.15
N LEU A 49 2.51 -9.74 2.11
CA LEU A 49 3.98 -9.78 2.16
C LEU A 49 4.53 -9.92 3.59
N GLY A 50 3.70 -9.70 4.61
CA GLY A 50 4.12 -9.60 6.02
C GLY A 50 4.74 -8.24 6.39
N LYS A 51 5.34 -7.53 5.43
CA LYS A 51 5.75 -6.12 5.53
C LYS A 51 5.76 -5.45 4.15
N LEU A 52 5.65 -4.12 4.13
CA LEU A 52 5.76 -3.33 2.90
C LEU A 52 7.18 -2.75 2.80
N ASP A 53 8.12 -3.53 2.28
CA ASP A 53 9.53 -3.16 2.16
C ASP A 53 9.90 -2.93 0.68
N VAL A 54 10.38 -1.72 0.37
CA VAL A 54 10.65 -1.32 -1.02
C VAL A 54 11.79 -2.11 -1.65
N ASP A 55 12.82 -2.45 -0.86
CA ASP A 55 14.01 -3.14 -1.36
C ASP A 55 13.67 -4.61 -1.62
N GLU A 56 12.95 -5.25 -0.70
CA GLU A 56 12.49 -6.64 -0.90
C GLU A 56 11.54 -6.79 -2.09
N ILE A 57 10.60 -5.84 -2.27
CA ILE A 57 9.69 -5.85 -3.43
C ILE A 57 10.46 -5.64 -4.73
N ALA A 58 11.46 -4.75 -4.76
CA ALA A 58 12.25 -4.48 -5.95
C ALA A 58 13.16 -5.66 -6.35
N GLU A 59 13.59 -6.46 -5.38
CA GLU A 59 14.41 -7.65 -5.59
C GLU A 59 13.58 -8.92 -5.89
N MET A 60 12.27 -8.90 -5.62
CA MET A 60 11.38 -10.03 -5.85
C MET A 60 11.22 -10.34 -7.34
N ASN A 61 11.17 -11.63 -7.68
CA ASN A 61 10.78 -12.03 -9.03
C ASN A 61 9.32 -11.58 -9.29
N PRO A 62 9.02 -10.90 -10.40
CA PRO A 62 7.67 -10.47 -10.72
C PRO A 62 6.62 -11.59 -10.71
N ASP A 63 6.98 -12.81 -11.12
CA ASP A 63 6.05 -13.95 -11.10
C ASP A 63 5.73 -14.37 -9.66
N ASP A 64 6.73 -14.41 -8.78
CA ASP A 64 6.53 -14.70 -7.36
C ASP A 64 5.67 -13.59 -6.69
N PHE A 65 5.83 -12.33 -7.11
CA PHE A 65 5.03 -11.19 -6.65
C PHE A 65 3.57 -11.23 -7.15
N LEU A 66 3.27 -11.94 -8.23
CA LEU A 66 1.89 -12.10 -8.69
C LEU A 66 1.11 -13.15 -7.87
N ASP A 67 1.81 -14.10 -7.26
CA ASP A 67 1.22 -15.25 -6.56
C ASP A 67 0.93 -15.00 -5.06
N ILE A 68 1.29 -13.83 -4.52
CA ILE A 68 1.09 -13.40 -3.12
C ILE A 68 -0.32 -12.88 -2.79
#